data_AF-A0A1Q2YZI2-F1
#
_entry.id   AF-A0A1Q2YZI2-F1
#
_cell.length_a   1.000
_cell.length_b   1.000
_cell.length_c   1.000
_cell.angle_alpha   90.00
_cell.angle_beta   90.00
_cell.angle_gamma   90.00
#
_symmetry.space_group_name_H-M   'P 1'
#
loop_
_entity.id
_entity.type
_entity.pdbx_description
1 polymer ?
#
loop_
_entity_poly.entity_id
_entity_poly.type
_entity_poly.pdbx_seq_one_letter_code
_entity_poly.pdbx_strand_id
1 'polypeptide(L)'
;MTGPLRILYLHQHYSAPAGSTATRAHAMAAGLAARGHDVTLACGRYDGAETGLEGRFCLGRRQGRAPGPAGFGLMEFDIRCGNAQDRAGRLLAFGRYAAAASGLALSRPWDLVVASSTPLTVAVS
;
A
#
# COMPACT_ATOMS: atom_id res chain seq x y z
N MET A 1 19.91 -14.61 14.04
CA MET A 1 19.48 -13.58 13.06
C MET A 1 18.59 -14.28 12.05
N THR A 2 17.32 -13.90 11.96
CA THR A 2 16.42 -14.38 10.90
C THR A 2 16.93 -13.86 9.55
N GLY A 3 16.88 -14.69 8.51
CA GLY A 3 17.32 -14.33 7.16
C GLY A 3 16.45 -13.24 6.51
N PRO A 4 16.81 -12.76 5.31
CA PRO A 4 15.99 -11.82 4.56
C PRO A 4 14.61 -12.42 4.30
N LEU A 5 13.57 -11.59 4.46
CA LEU A 5 12.16 -11.99 4.33
C LEU A 5 11.54 -11.23 3.17
N ARG A 6 10.59 -11.87 2.50
CA ARG A 6 9.71 -11.25 1.50
C ARG A 6 8.44 -10.78 2.19
N ILE A 7 8.32 -9.46 2.30
CA ILE A 7 7.27 -8.81 3.08
C ILE A 7 6.31 -8.07 2.16
N LEU A 8 5.02 -8.40 2.24
CA LEU A 8 3.95 -7.61 1.66
C LEU A 8 3.37 -6.68 2.70
N TYR A 9 3.43 -5.37 2.47
CA TYR A 9 2.80 -4.37 3.30
C TYR A 9 1.54 -3.84 2.62
N LEU A 10 0.36 -4.15 3.15
CA LEU A 10 -0.91 -3.65 2.64
C LEU A 10 -1.29 -2.37 3.38
N HIS A 11 -1.36 -1.25 2.65
CA HIS A 11 -1.84 0.01 3.18
C HIS A 11 -2.57 0.83 2.11
N GLN A 12 -3.90 0.90 2.19
CA GLN A 12 -4.72 1.55 1.16
C GLN A 12 -4.37 3.04 0.97
N HIS A 13 -4.15 3.77 2.08
CA HIS A 13 -3.94 5.22 2.09
C HIS A 13 -2.46 5.57 2.26
N TYR A 14 -1.63 5.20 1.28
CA TYR A 14 -0.19 5.47 1.32
C TYR A 14 0.16 6.78 0.61
N SER A 15 1.07 7.54 1.21
CA SER A 15 1.78 8.66 0.58
C SER A 15 3.28 8.53 0.85
N ALA A 16 4.08 8.87 -0.15
CA ALA A 16 5.50 9.12 0.01
C ALA A 16 5.73 10.41 0.83
N PRO A 17 6.94 10.63 1.37
CA PRO A 17 7.25 11.77 2.24
C PRO A 17 7.04 13.15 1.60
N ALA A 18 6.99 13.22 0.28
CA ALA A 18 6.69 14.45 -0.46
C ALA A 18 5.20 14.86 -0.40
N GLY A 19 4.29 13.93 -0.07
CA GLY A 19 2.85 14.21 0.00
C GLY A 19 2.37 14.63 1.40
N SER A 20 1.16 15.18 1.49
CA SER A 20 0.59 15.80 2.70
C SER A 20 -0.08 14.82 3.68
N THR A 21 0.11 13.51 3.51
CA THR A 21 -0.59 12.45 4.27
C THR A 21 0.39 11.66 5.16
N ALA A 22 -0.14 10.91 6.14
CA ALA A 22 0.65 10.14 7.11
C ALA A 22 1.72 9.23 6.46
N THR A 23 2.99 9.43 6.85
CA THR A 23 4.16 8.72 6.30
C THR A 23 4.57 7.49 7.11
N ARG A 24 3.77 7.07 8.11
CA ARG A 24 4.08 5.93 9.00
C ARG A 24 4.32 4.62 8.22
N ALA A 25 3.49 4.36 7.20
CA ALA A 25 3.65 3.20 6.34
C ALA A 25 4.96 3.26 5.55
N HIS A 26 5.34 4.46 5.06
CA HIS A 26 6.63 4.67 4.39
C HIS A 26 7.81 4.40 5.33
N ALA A 27 7.82 5.00 6.53
CA ALA A 27 8.90 4.82 7.50
C ALA A 27 9.06 3.35 7.92
N MET A 28 7.95 2.64 8.11
CA MET A 28 7.99 1.22 8.45
C MET A 28 8.51 0.36 7.27
N ALA A 29 8.03 0.60 6.05
CA ALA A 29 8.52 -0.12 4.87
C ALA A 29 10.01 0.14 4.59
N ALA A 30 10.44 1.40 4.67
CA ALA A 30 11.84 1.78 4.53
C ALA A 30 12.73 1.18 5.62
N GLY A 31 12.26 1.16 6.88
CA GLY A 31 12.98 0.53 7.99
C GLY A 31 13.15 -0.98 7.82
N LEU A 32 12.13 -1.67 7.31
CA LEU A 32 12.22 -3.10 6.98
C LEU A 32 13.18 -3.35 5.82
N ALA A 33 13.11 -2.54 4.77
CA ALA A 33 14.01 -2.65 3.62
C ALA A 33 15.48 -2.37 4.01
N ALA A 34 15.72 -1.36 4.86
CA ALA A 34 17.04 -1.04 5.39
C ALA A 34 17.67 -2.17 6.23
N ARG A 35 16.84 -3.08 6.77
CA ARG A 35 17.30 -4.29 7.49
C ARG A 35 17.56 -5.48 6.54
N GLY A 36 17.45 -5.27 5.22
CA GLY A 36 17.73 -6.27 4.20
C GLY A 36 16.52 -7.14 3.80
N HIS A 37 15.30 -6.77 4.20
CA HIS A 37 14.10 -7.48 3.77
C HIS A 37 13.64 -7.02 2.37
N ASP A 38 13.08 -7.94 1.57
CA ASP A 38 12.44 -7.64 0.28
C ASP A 38 11.01 -7.14 0.56
N VAL A 39 10.85 -5.82 0.64
CA VAL A 39 9.58 -5.19 0.99
C VAL A 39 8.85 -4.73 -0.26
N THR A 40 7.59 -5.14 -0.39
CA THR A 40 6.65 -4.56 -1.35
C THR A 40 5.47 -3.94 -0.59
N LEU A 41 5.28 -2.64 -0.73
CA LEU A 41 4.09 -1.94 -0.23
C LEU A 41 3.02 -1.89 -1.32
N ALA A 42 1.80 -2.27 -1.00
CA ALA A 42 0.64 -2.16 -1.87
C ALA A 42 -0.33 -1.10 -1.36
N CYS A 43 -0.85 -0.26 -2.25
CA CYS A 43 -1.74 0.84 -1.92
C CYS A 43 -2.80 1.11 -3.00
N GLY A 44 -3.83 1.88 -2.65
CA GLY A 44 -4.80 2.42 -3.61
C GLY A 44 -4.41 3.84 -4.04
N ARG A 45 -5.19 4.40 -4.96
CA ARG A 45 -5.03 5.78 -5.43
C ARG A 45 -5.84 6.70 -4.51
N TYR A 46 -5.20 7.33 -3.53
CA TYR A 46 -5.88 8.25 -2.62
C TYR A 46 -5.80 9.70 -3.11
N ASP A 47 -6.92 10.42 -3.10
CA ASP A 47 -6.94 11.85 -3.46
C ASP A 47 -6.14 12.67 -2.43
N GLY A 48 -5.04 13.29 -2.86
CA GLY A 48 -4.11 14.04 -2.02
C GLY A 48 -2.89 13.26 -1.53
N ALA A 49 -2.77 11.97 -1.87
CA ALA A 49 -1.54 11.22 -1.66
C ALA A 49 -0.66 11.22 -2.91
N GLU A 50 0.64 11.34 -2.72
CA GLU A 50 1.63 11.20 -3.79
C GLU A 50 2.50 9.98 -3.52
N THR A 51 2.40 8.97 -4.37
CA THR A 51 3.20 7.75 -4.22
C THR A 51 4.63 7.90 -4.72
N GLY A 52 4.89 8.93 -5.53
CA GLY A 52 6.14 9.10 -6.28
C GLY A 52 6.27 8.16 -7.48
N LEU A 53 5.25 7.35 -7.79
CA LEU A 53 5.23 6.54 -9.01
C LEU A 53 4.75 7.37 -10.19
N GLU A 54 5.54 7.33 -11.27
CA GLU A 54 5.19 7.88 -12.56
C GLU A 54 4.74 6.79 -13.53
N GLY A 55 4.11 7.19 -14.63
CA GLY A 55 3.64 6.28 -15.67
C GLY A 55 2.18 5.84 -15.52
N ARG A 56 1.70 5.16 -16.57
CA ARG A 56 0.30 4.74 -16.74
C ARG A 56 0.03 3.46 -15.96
N PHE A 57 -1.21 3.30 -15.50
CA PHE A 57 -1.70 2.03 -14.99
C PHE A 57 -1.85 1.02 -16.14
N CYS A 58 -1.33 -0.20 -15.93
CA CYS A 58 -1.49 -1.32 -16.84
C CYS A 58 -2.30 -2.39 -16.12
N LEU A 59 -3.44 -2.81 -16.70
CA LEU A 59 -4.37 -3.77 -16.08
C LEU A 59 -4.80 -3.35 -14.65
N GLY A 60 -5.07 -2.06 -14.44
CA GLY A 60 -5.54 -1.52 -13.16
C GLY A 60 -4.49 -1.43 -12.05
N ARG A 61 -3.20 -1.62 -12.36
CA ARG A 61 -2.09 -1.45 -11.40
C ARG A 61 -0.88 -0.80 -12.04
N ARG A 62 -0.04 -0.17 -11.23
CA ARG A 62 1.31 0.26 -11.60
C ARG A 62 2.28 -0.14 -10.51
N GLN A 63 3.55 -0.26 -10.87
CA GLN A 63 4.60 -0.70 -9.97
C GLN A 63 5.87 0.11 -10.19
N GLY A 64 6.64 0.29 -9.13
CA GLY A 64 7.96 0.90 -9.19
C GLY A 64 8.67 0.79 -7.85
N ARG A 65 9.67 1.63 -7.63
CA ARG A 65 10.29 1.79 -6.31
C ARG A 65 9.80 3.05 -5.64
N ALA A 66 9.63 2.97 -4.33
CA ALA A 66 9.43 4.17 -3.52
C ALA A 66 10.71 5.03 -3.52
N PRO A 67 10.58 6.36 -3.55
CA PRO A 67 11.72 7.27 -3.42
C PRO A 67 12.33 7.16 -2.02
N GLY A 68 13.67 7.23 -1.92
CA GLY A 68 14.40 7.23 -0.66
C GLY A 68 15.64 6.31 -0.63
N PRO A 69 16.47 6.40 0.42
CA PRO A 69 17.79 5.75 0.50
C PRO A 69 17.73 4.22 0.60
N ALA A 70 16.66 3.65 1.14
CA ALA A 70 16.46 2.20 1.29
C ALA A 70 15.34 1.67 0.35
N GLY A 71 15.24 2.24 -0.86
CA GLY A 71 14.10 2.10 -1.77
C GLY A 71 13.47 0.69 -1.83
N PHE A 72 12.20 0.60 -1.46
CA PHE A 72 11.39 -0.62 -1.44
C PHE A 72 10.44 -0.69 -2.66
N GLY A 73 9.90 -1.87 -2.94
CA GLY A 73 8.92 -2.05 -4.01
C GLY A 73 7.58 -1.41 -3.67
N LEU A 74 6.96 -0.76 -4.63
CA LEU A 74 5.66 -0.12 -4.46
C LEU A 74 4.72 -0.58 -5.57
N MET A 75 3.53 -1.03 -5.19
CA MET A 75 2.44 -1.39 -6.08
C MET A 75 1.23 -0.51 -5.77
N GLU A 76 0.73 0.17 -6.79
CA GLU A 76 -0.42 1.03 -6.67
C GLU A 76 -1.54 0.50 -7.56
N PHE A 77 -2.72 0.32 -6.98
CA PHE A 77 -3.93 -0.07 -7.69
C PHE A 77 -4.70 1.18 -8.13
N ASP A 78 -5.27 1.16 -9.34
CA ASP A 78 -6.14 2.24 -9.85
C ASP A 78 -7.53 2.17 -9.20
N ILE A 79 -7.54 2.36 -7.88
CA ILE A 79 -8.71 2.31 -7.03
C ILE A 79 -8.76 3.65 -6.31
N ARG A 80 -9.56 4.56 -6.84
CA ARG A 80 -9.72 5.91 -6.30
C ARG A 80 -10.47 5.86 -4.98
N CYS A 81 -9.86 6.42 -3.95
CA CYS A 81 -10.52 6.70 -2.69
C CYS A 81 -10.28 8.16 -2.32
N GLY A 82 -11.32 8.89 -1.94
CA GLY A 82 -11.20 10.31 -1.63
C GLY A 82 -12.26 10.77 -0.65
N ASN A 83 -12.01 11.90 0.03
CA ASN A 83 -12.92 12.44 1.03
C ASN A 83 -14.21 13.01 0.43
N ALA A 84 -14.24 13.24 -0.90
CA ALA A 84 -15.43 13.67 -1.63
C ALA A 84 -16.41 12.52 -1.93
N GLN A 85 -16.01 11.26 -1.73
CA GLN A 85 -16.90 10.11 -1.89
C GLN A 85 -17.85 9.97 -0.70
N ASP A 86 -19.07 9.56 -0.99
CA ASP A 86 -20.03 9.14 0.01
C ASP A 86 -19.57 7.85 0.73
N ARG A 87 -20.26 7.48 1.81
CA ARG A 87 -19.90 6.30 2.61
C ARG A 87 -19.91 5.02 1.78
N ALA A 88 -20.86 4.89 0.85
CA ALA A 88 -20.96 3.74 -0.03
C ALA A 88 -19.79 3.66 -1.02
N GLY A 89 -19.40 4.78 -1.63
CA GLY A 89 -18.23 4.87 -2.50
C GLY A 89 -16.93 4.49 -1.78
N ARG A 90 -16.76 4.94 -0.53
CA ARG A 90 -15.59 4.57 0.29
C ARG A 90 -15.59 3.09 0.66
N LEU A 91 -16.73 2.51 1.01
CA LEU A 91 -16.86 1.08 1.29
C LEU A 91 -16.55 0.23 0.05
N LEU A 92 -17.06 0.64 -1.12
CA LEU A 92 -16.75 -0.02 -2.38
C LEU A 92 -15.27 0.08 -2.74
N ALA A 93 -14.65 1.24 -2.55
CA ALA A 93 -13.21 1.42 -2.78
C ALA A 93 -12.37 0.53 -1.86
N PHE A 94 -12.72 0.43 -0.58
CA PHE A 94 -12.11 -0.51 0.36
C PHE A 94 -12.29 -1.97 -0.08
N GLY A 95 -13.51 -2.37 -0.44
CA GLY A 95 -13.78 -3.74 -0.90
C GLY A 95 -12.98 -4.11 -2.16
N ARG A 96 -12.91 -3.19 -3.14
CA ARG A 96 -12.07 -3.37 -4.33
C ARG A 96 -10.58 -3.48 -3.99
N TYR A 97 -10.10 -2.64 -3.07
CA TYR A 97 -8.72 -2.69 -2.62
C TYR A 97 -8.42 -4.01 -1.90
N ALA A 98 -9.29 -4.44 -0.98
CA ALA A 98 -9.14 -5.70 -0.26
C ALA A 98 -9.11 -6.91 -1.23
N ALA A 99 -9.98 -6.94 -2.25
CA ALA A 99 -9.96 -7.99 -3.26
C ALA A 99 -8.64 -7.99 -4.07
N ALA A 100 -8.18 -6.82 -4.53
CA ALA A 100 -6.93 -6.70 -5.29
C ALA A 100 -5.70 -7.06 -4.44
N ALA A 101 -5.66 -6.59 -3.19
CA ALA A 101 -4.61 -6.88 -2.22
C ALA A 101 -4.56 -8.37 -1.86
N SER A 102 -5.71 -9.02 -1.67
CA SER A 102 -5.80 -10.47 -1.47
C SER A 102 -5.29 -11.23 -2.70
N GLY A 103 -5.67 -10.81 -3.91
CA GLY A 103 -5.12 -11.38 -5.14
C GLY A 103 -3.60 -11.28 -5.21
N LEU A 104 -3.02 -10.13 -4.82
CA LEU A 104 -1.58 -9.95 -4.74
C LEU A 104 -0.92 -10.84 -3.67
N ALA A 105 -1.52 -10.93 -2.48
CA ALA A 105 -1.05 -11.78 -1.39
C ALA A 105 -1.03 -13.27 -1.78
N LEU A 106 -1.98 -13.71 -2.61
CA LEU A 106 -2.07 -15.09 -3.10
C LEU A 106 -1.26 -15.35 -4.37
N SER A 107 -0.86 -14.32 -5.11
CA SER A 107 -0.18 -14.46 -6.41
C SER A 107 1.27 -14.94 -6.34
N ARG A 108 1.91 -14.84 -5.18
CA ARG A 108 3.32 -15.22 -4.97
C ARG A 108 3.56 -15.58 -3.51
N PRO A 109 4.59 -16.39 -3.20
CA PRO A 109 4.93 -16.70 -1.82
C PRO A 109 5.48 -15.47 -1.10
N TRP A 110 4.99 -15.25 0.12
CA TRP A 110 5.43 -14.21 1.04
C TRP A 110 5.74 -14.85 2.38
N ASP A 111 6.79 -14.38 3.04
CA ASP A 111 7.14 -14.84 4.39
C ASP A 111 6.32 -14.12 5.45
N LEU A 112 5.90 -12.88 5.16
CA LEU A 112 5.09 -12.05 6.04
C LEU A 112 4.17 -11.12 5.24
N VAL A 113 2.91 -11.06 5.64
CA VAL A 113 1.94 -10.05 5.15
C VAL A 113 1.53 -9.16 6.31
N VAL A 114 1.87 -7.88 6.23
CA VAL A 114 1.47 -6.84 7.20
C VAL A 114 0.29 -6.08 6.63
N ALA A 115 -0.88 -6.21 7.23
CA ALA A 115 -2.06 -5.44 6.85
C ALA A 115 -2.27 -4.27 7.82
N SER A 116 -2.17 -3.04 7.33
CA SER A 116 -2.47 -1.82 8.09
C SER A 116 -3.65 -1.10 7.46
N SER A 117 -4.82 -1.19 8.10
CA SER A 117 -5.98 -0.38 7.77
C SER A 117 -6.00 0.87 8.66
N THR A 118 -6.35 2.03 8.10
CA THR A 118 -7.03 3.06 8.92
C THR A 118 -8.26 2.39 9.53
N PRO A 119 -8.60 2.63 10.81
CA PRO A 119 -9.62 1.86 11.48
C PRO A 119 -10.91 1.93 10.65
N LEU A 120 -11.32 0.79 10.08
CA LEU A 120 -12.74 0.55 9.94
C LEU A 120 -13.22 0.61 11.39
N THR A 121 -14.08 1.57 11.67
CA THR A 121 -14.92 1.65 12.85
C THR A 121 -15.16 0.24 13.38
N VAL A 122 -14.88 0.02 14.67
CA VAL A 122 -15.25 -1.16 15.45
C VAL A 122 -16.55 -1.76 14.88
N ALA A 123 -16.43 -2.76 14.02
CA ALA A 123 -17.55 -3.55 13.53
C ALA A 123 -17.70 -4.76 14.46
N VAL A 124 -17.77 -4.44 15.76
CA VAL A 124 -18.36 -5.28 16.79
C VAL A 124 -19.63 -4.55 17.17
N SER A 125 -20.73 -4.97 16.56
CA SER A 125 -22.10 -4.74 17.00
C SER A 125 -22.92 -5.92 16.54
#